data_AF-A0A8T0D3J2-F1
#
_entry.id   AF-A0A8T0D3J2-F1
#
_cell.length_a   1.000
_cell.length_b   1.000
_cell.length_c   1.000
_cell.angle_alpha   90.00
_cell.angle_beta   90.00
_cell.angle_gamma   90.00
#
_symmetry.space_group_name_H-M   'P 1'
#
loop_
_entity.id
_entity.type
_entity.pdbx_description
1 polymer ?
#
loop_
_entity_poly.entity_id
_entity_poly.type
_entity_poly.pdbx_seq_one_letter_code
_entity_poly.pdbx_strand_id
1 'polypeptide(L)'
;MTSEKLATRFLREWCCCKRCVTRLIHGRSGQCEEELAKAELAVYEAPICPACCGLLHHPSLCSIPSDFRTRRLDENLLVSVVERVESSGFKYMACLLKAIDPAIFSVREHCIWTKLFGLAQANSGFSRETDIAPASDADGLFCTKDVEAWRRNSMSAKHAWQLVAYPLLSAVLKVGNLKLANVGSSLPCSPTTILS
;
A
#
# COMPACT_ATOMS: atom_id res chain seq x y z
N MET A 1 22.46 -3.32 -3.35
CA MET A 1 22.03 -1.90 -3.24
C MET A 1 21.93 -1.16 -4.57
N THR A 2 22.55 -1.62 -5.67
CA THR A 2 22.42 -0.98 -7.01
C THR A 2 21.10 -1.35 -7.72
N SER A 3 20.66 -2.61 -7.63
CA SER A 3 19.44 -3.13 -8.26
C SER A 3 18.15 -2.44 -7.79
N GLU A 4 17.96 -2.32 -6.47
CA GLU A 4 16.78 -1.67 -5.88
C GLU A 4 16.67 -0.19 -6.22
N LYS A 5 17.81 0.52 -6.30
CA LYS A 5 17.87 1.93 -6.69
C LYS A 5 17.41 2.12 -8.13
N LEU A 6 17.84 1.24 -9.04
CA LEU A 6 17.42 1.27 -10.43
C LEU A 6 15.93 0.95 -10.59
N ALA A 7 15.44 -0.11 -9.94
CA ALA A 7 14.02 -0.44 -9.96
C ALA A 7 13.15 0.68 -9.37
N THR A 8 13.62 1.31 -8.29
CA THR A 8 12.99 2.51 -7.72
C THR A 8 12.92 3.64 -8.75
N ARG A 9 14.01 3.92 -9.48
CA ARG A 9 14.03 4.95 -10.52
C ARG A 9 12.98 4.69 -11.60
N PHE A 10 12.93 3.48 -12.17
CA PHE A 10 11.93 3.14 -13.18
C PHE A 10 10.49 3.23 -12.66
N LEU A 11 10.23 2.75 -11.44
CA LEU A 11 8.89 2.87 -10.85
C LEU A 11 8.48 4.34 -10.68
N ARG A 12 9.42 5.23 -10.32
CA ARG A 12 9.18 6.68 -10.23
C ARG A 12 8.94 7.32 -11.61
N GLU A 13 9.70 6.94 -12.63
CA GLU A 13 9.48 7.38 -14.02
C GLU A 13 8.10 6.94 -14.53
N TRP A 14 7.61 5.78 -14.10
CA TRP A 14 6.22 5.33 -14.33
C TRP A 14 5.21 5.92 -13.35
N CYS A 15 5.57 6.99 -12.65
CA CYS A 15 4.72 7.75 -11.74
C CYS A 15 4.17 6.94 -10.56
N CYS A 16 4.87 5.89 -10.10
CA CYS A 16 4.50 5.21 -8.87
C CYS A 16 4.78 6.11 -7.65
N CYS A 17 3.81 6.20 -6.74
CA CYS A 17 3.97 6.97 -5.50
C CYS A 17 5.01 6.34 -4.57
N LYS A 18 5.51 7.12 -3.59
CA LYS A 18 6.57 6.66 -2.67
C LYS A 18 6.18 5.36 -1.97
N ARG A 19 4.95 5.30 -1.43
CA ARG A 19 4.45 4.11 -0.73
C ARG A 19 4.33 2.89 -1.65
N CYS A 20 4.00 3.07 -2.92
CA CYS A 20 4.00 1.97 -3.89
C CYS A 20 5.41 1.48 -4.20
N VAL A 21 6.38 2.38 -4.36
CA VAL A 21 7.78 1.98 -4.54
C VAL A 21 8.26 1.18 -3.33
N THR A 22 8.07 1.72 -2.12
CA THR A 22 8.50 1.07 -0.88
C THR A 22 7.88 -0.31 -0.71
N ARG A 23 6.55 -0.43 -0.86
CA ARG A 23 5.84 -1.73 -0.68
C ARG A 23 6.22 -2.77 -1.72
N LEU A 24 6.55 -2.36 -2.96
CA LEU A 24 6.87 -3.26 -4.07
C LEU A 24 8.33 -3.73 -3.98
N ILE A 25 9.28 -2.83 -3.71
CA ILE A 25 10.71 -3.14 -3.72
C ILE A 25 11.21 -3.63 -2.36
N HIS A 26 10.85 -2.96 -1.27
CA HIS A 26 11.35 -3.28 0.08
C HIS A 26 10.46 -4.27 0.86
N GLY A 27 9.27 -4.55 0.34
CA GLY A 27 8.43 -5.67 0.78
C GLY A 27 8.03 -5.65 2.26
N ARG A 28 7.77 -6.82 2.84
CA ARG A 28 7.36 -6.99 4.26
C ARG A 28 8.54 -7.05 5.24
N SER A 29 9.45 -6.08 5.14
CA SER A 29 10.42 -5.87 6.23
C SER A 29 9.76 -5.10 7.38
N GLY A 30 10.12 -5.38 8.63
CA GLY A 30 9.59 -4.63 9.79
C GLY A 30 9.84 -3.12 9.66
N GLN A 31 10.96 -2.73 9.05
CA GLN A 31 11.26 -1.34 8.71
C GLN A 31 10.28 -0.74 7.70
N CYS A 32 9.92 -1.47 6.64
CA CYS A 32 8.93 -1.01 5.66
C CYS A 32 7.55 -0.78 6.28
N GLU A 33 7.10 -1.68 7.16
CA GLU A 33 5.81 -1.53 7.84
C GLU A 33 5.77 -0.28 8.71
N GLU A 34 6.83 -0.02 9.47
CA GLU A 34 6.96 1.21 10.25
C GLU A 34 7.02 2.46 9.37
N GLU A 35 7.78 2.43 8.27
CA GLU A 35 7.87 3.55 7.33
C GLU A 35 6.52 3.86 6.68
N LEU A 36 5.74 2.84 6.32
CA LEU A 36 4.40 3.01 5.76
C LEU A 36 3.42 3.57 6.80
N ALA A 37 3.48 3.09 8.05
CA ALA A 37 2.63 3.54 9.14
C ALA A 37 2.94 4.97 9.59
N LYS A 38 4.21 5.37 9.59
CA LYS A 38 4.68 6.71 10.01
C LYS A 38 4.68 7.73 8.88
N ALA A 39 4.56 7.32 7.62
CA ALA A 39 4.65 8.24 6.50
C ALA A 39 3.54 9.31 6.59
N GLU A 40 3.91 10.55 6.90
CA GLU A 40 3.07 11.76 6.90
C GLU A 40 2.48 12.12 5.50
N LEU A 41 2.70 11.25 4.51
CA LEU A 41 2.61 11.52 3.09
C LEU A 41 1.21 11.28 2.50
N ALA A 42 0.18 11.81 3.17
CA ALA A 42 -1.02 12.18 2.43
C ALA A 42 -0.74 13.50 1.70
N VAL A 43 0.14 13.43 0.70
CA VAL A 43 0.44 14.55 -0.20
C VAL A 43 -0.12 14.15 -1.55
N TYR A 44 -0.86 15.05 -2.18
CA TYR A 44 -1.30 14.85 -3.55
C TYR A 44 -0.06 14.77 -4.47
N GLU A 45 0.44 13.56 -4.69
CA GLU A 45 1.50 13.27 -5.66
C GLU A 45 0.82 13.22 -7.04
N ALA A 46 0.87 14.33 -7.79
CA ALA A 46 0.44 14.36 -9.18
C ALA A 46 1.54 13.77 -10.09
N PRO A 47 1.21 12.89 -11.06
CA PRO A 47 -0.12 12.35 -11.37
C PRO A 47 -0.54 11.19 -10.45
N ILE A 48 -1.83 10.82 -10.44
CA ILE A 48 -2.35 9.69 -9.65
C ILE A 48 -1.57 8.41 -9.96
N CYS A 49 -0.89 7.89 -8.94
CA CYS A 49 -0.14 6.64 -9.00
C CYS A 49 -0.91 5.51 -9.71
N PRO A 50 -0.37 4.94 -10.80
CA PRO A 50 -1.06 3.92 -11.59
C PRO A 50 -1.18 2.58 -10.87
N ALA A 51 -0.40 2.36 -9.80
CA ALA A 51 -0.39 1.14 -9.01
C ALA A 51 -1.50 1.11 -7.94
N CYS A 52 -1.73 2.22 -7.23
CA CYS A 52 -2.70 2.28 -6.13
C CYS A 52 -3.91 3.18 -6.42
N CYS A 53 -3.95 3.86 -7.56
CA CYS A 53 -5.02 4.79 -7.93
C CYS A 53 -5.31 5.84 -6.84
N GLY A 54 -4.28 6.33 -6.15
CA GLY A 54 -4.42 7.32 -5.07
C GLY A 54 -4.64 6.72 -3.68
N LEU A 55 -4.98 5.43 -3.55
CA LEU A 55 -5.31 4.80 -2.26
C LEU A 55 -4.23 4.99 -1.18
N LEU A 56 -2.96 5.09 -1.58
CA LEU A 56 -1.82 5.21 -0.68
C LEU A 56 -1.20 6.61 -0.61
N HIS A 57 -1.75 7.63 -1.25
CA HIS A 57 -1.14 8.98 -1.21
C HIS A 57 -2.14 10.13 -1.32
N HIS A 58 -3.31 9.90 -1.94
CA HIS A 58 -4.30 10.94 -2.11
C HIS A 58 -4.97 11.28 -0.76
N PRO A 59 -5.00 12.55 -0.33
CA PRO A 59 -5.57 12.95 0.95
C PRO A 59 -7.00 12.46 1.16
N SER A 60 -7.86 12.57 0.15
CA SER A 60 -9.24 12.08 0.21
C SER A 60 -9.38 10.55 0.42
N LEU A 61 -8.31 9.77 0.24
CA LEU A 61 -8.35 8.30 0.34
C LEU A 61 -7.54 7.74 1.52
N CYS A 62 -6.52 8.46 2.00
CA CYS A 62 -5.58 7.95 2.99
C CYS A 62 -5.27 8.87 4.17
N SER A 63 -6.00 9.96 4.36
CA SER A 63 -5.89 10.79 5.58
C SER A 63 -7.24 11.18 6.15
N ILE A 64 -7.22 11.58 7.42
CA ILE A 64 -8.34 12.23 8.10
C ILE A 64 -7.89 13.66 8.42
N PRO A 65 -8.48 14.69 7.80
CA PRO A 65 -8.15 16.08 8.12
C PRO A 65 -8.46 16.40 9.58
N SER A 66 -7.66 17.25 10.22
CA SER A 66 -7.85 17.59 11.65
C SER A 66 -9.17 18.31 11.92
N ASP A 67 -9.72 19.01 10.93
CA ASP A 67 -10.97 19.76 10.96
C ASP A 67 -12.19 18.96 10.46
N PHE A 68 -12.07 17.64 10.26
CA PHE A 68 -13.15 16.83 9.68
C PHE A 68 -14.47 16.87 10.47
N ARG A 69 -14.43 17.26 11.76
CA ARG A 69 -15.61 17.40 12.63
C ARG A 69 -16.40 18.68 12.38
N THR A 70 -15.78 19.71 11.83
CA THR A 70 -16.38 21.03 11.63
C THR A 70 -16.74 21.29 10.17
N ARG A 71 -16.23 20.47 9.24
CA ARG A 71 -16.46 20.60 7.81
C ARG A 71 -17.00 19.31 7.24
N ARG A 72 -18.05 19.39 6.41
CA ARG A 72 -18.45 18.25 5.57
C ARG A 72 -17.37 17.95 4.54
N LEU A 73 -16.88 16.72 4.58
CA LEU A 73 -15.87 16.20 3.66
C LEU A 73 -16.47 15.00 2.92
N ASP A 74 -17.49 15.29 2.11
CA ASP A 74 -18.32 14.30 1.40
C ASP A 74 -17.51 13.36 0.47
N GLU A 75 -16.24 13.67 0.22
CA GLU A 75 -15.35 12.92 -0.67
C GLU A 75 -14.18 12.24 0.05
N ASN A 76 -14.08 12.32 1.38
CA ASN A 76 -13.03 11.64 2.13
C ASN A 76 -13.46 10.24 2.60
N LEU A 77 -12.76 9.22 2.11
CA LEU A 77 -13.03 7.80 2.38
C LEU A 77 -12.98 7.48 3.88
N LEU A 78 -11.94 7.92 4.59
CA LEU A 78 -11.76 7.58 6.00
C LEU A 78 -12.77 8.32 6.89
N VAL A 79 -13.08 9.58 6.57
CA VAL A 79 -14.13 10.36 7.24
C VAL A 79 -15.49 9.69 7.06
N SER A 80 -15.82 9.26 5.84
CA SER A 80 -17.07 8.55 5.55
C SER A 80 -17.21 7.27 6.36
N VAL A 81 -16.11 6.55 6.61
CA VAL A 81 -16.10 5.38 7.49
C VAL A 81 -16.41 5.77 8.93
N VAL A 82 -15.75 6.81 9.46
CA VAL A 82 -15.97 7.30 10.83
C VAL A 82 -17.43 7.70 11.03
N GLU A 83 -17.97 8.55 10.16
CA GLU A 83 -19.35 9.05 10.24
C GLU A 83 -20.35 7.89 10.20
N ARG A 84 -20.10 6.89 9.35
CA ARG A 84 -21.00 5.73 9.25
C ARG A 84 -20.96 4.86 10.50
N VAL A 85 -19.78 4.64 11.09
CA VAL A 85 -19.65 3.92 12.36
C VAL A 85 -20.38 4.65 13.48
N GLU A 86 -20.24 5.97 13.58
CA GLU A 86 -20.89 6.75 14.63
C GLU A 86 -22.41 6.84 14.46
N SER A 87 -22.87 7.01 13.21
CA SER A 87 -24.31 7.03 12.89
C SER A 87 -25.02 5.72 13.18
N SER A 88 -24.29 4.61 13.33
CA SER A 88 -24.86 3.29 13.60
C SER A 88 -25.46 3.16 15.00
N GLY A 89 -25.07 4.04 15.94
CA GLY A 89 -25.55 4.02 17.32
C GLY A 89 -25.08 2.81 18.15
N PHE A 90 -24.21 1.94 17.60
CA PHE A 90 -23.68 0.81 18.35
C PHE A 90 -22.73 1.25 19.46
N LYS A 91 -22.83 0.63 20.63
CA LYS A 91 -21.79 0.68 21.66
C LYS A 91 -20.75 -0.38 21.34
N TYR A 92 -19.51 0.03 21.14
CA TYR A 92 -18.40 -0.87 20.77
C TYR A 92 -17.15 -0.56 21.60
N MET A 93 -16.39 -1.61 21.92
CA MET A 93 -15.08 -1.51 22.59
C MET A 93 -13.91 -1.76 21.63
N ALA A 94 -14.20 -2.42 20.50
CA ALA A 94 -13.27 -2.72 19.43
C ALA A 94 -14.02 -2.77 18.10
N CYS A 95 -13.31 -2.49 17.00
CA CYS A 95 -13.84 -2.58 15.65
C CYS A 95 -12.89 -3.43 14.80
N LEU A 96 -13.45 -4.25 13.90
CA LEU A 96 -12.68 -4.91 12.85
C LEU A 96 -13.13 -4.35 11.50
N LEU A 97 -12.25 -3.58 10.86
CA LEU A 97 -12.50 -3.10 9.50
C LEU A 97 -12.15 -4.19 8.49
N LYS A 98 -13.06 -4.47 7.55
CA LYS A 98 -12.81 -5.38 6.43
C LYS A 98 -12.80 -4.60 5.12
N ALA A 99 -11.61 -4.36 4.58
CA ALA A 99 -11.45 -3.80 3.24
C ALA A 99 -11.54 -4.90 2.17
N ILE A 100 -12.28 -4.65 1.10
CA ILE A 100 -12.33 -5.50 -0.10
C ILE A 100 -11.53 -4.79 -1.18
N ASP A 101 -10.57 -5.49 -1.78
CA ASP A 101 -9.80 -4.94 -2.90
C ASP A 101 -10.58 -5.07 -4.20
N PRO A 102 -10.80 -3.97 -4.92
CA PRO A 102 -11.11 -4.02 -6.33
C PRO A 102 -10.09 -4.86 -7.09
N ALA A 103 -10.56 -5.79 -7.92
CA ALA A 103 -9.70 -6.64 -8.77
C ALA A 103 -8.74 -5.83 -9.65
N ILE A 104 -9.10 -4.57 -9.97
CA ILE A 104 -8.28 -3.66 -10.76
C ILE A 104 -6.91 -3.36 -10.13
N PHE A 105 -6.76 -3.42 -8.80
CA PHE A 105 -5.46 -3.23 -8.16
C PHE A 105 -4.49 -4.37 -8.50
N SER A 106 -4.96 -5.61 -8.46
CA SER A 106 -4.15 -6.79 -8.83
C SER A 106 -3.73 -6.74 -10.30
N VAL A 107 -4.63 -6.31 -11.20
CA VAL A 107 -4.32 -6.16 -12.64
C VAL A 107 -3.26 -5.09 -12.86
N ARG A 108 -3.41 -3.92 -12.23
CA ARG A 108 -2.45 -2.81 -12.36
C ARG A 108 -1.07 -3.17 -11.83
N GLU A 109 -1.04 -3.83 -10.68
CA GLU A 109 0.20 -4.33 -10.10
C GLU A 109 0.85 -5.40 -10.98
N HIS A 110 0.07 -6.29 -11.59
CA HIS A 110 0.56 -7.24 -12.58
C HIS A 110 1.21 -6.53 -13.78
N CYS A 111 0.59 -5.48 -14.33
CA CYS A 111 1.19 -4.70 -15.42
C CYS A 111 2.55 -4.10 -15.03
N ILE A 112 2.70 -3.61 -13.80
CA ILE A 112 3.97 -3.08 -13.30
C ILE A 112 5.02 -4.18 -13.22
N TRP A 113 4.67 -5.33 -12.66
CA TRP A 113 5.56 -6.48 -12.59
C TRP A 113 6.00 -6.93 -13.98
N THR A 114 5.08 -7.03 -14.94
CA THR A 114 5.39 -7.41 -16.32
C THR A 114 6.37 -6.42 -16.98
N LYS A 115 6.21 -5.11 -16.75
CA LYS A 115 7.17 -4.11 -17.24
C LYS A 115 8.56 -4.26 -16.61
N LEU A 116 8.64 -4.48 -15.29
CA LEU A 116 9.93 -4.74 -14.61
C LEU A 116 10.60 -6.02 -15.13
N PHE A 117 9.83 -7.08 -15.37
CA PHE A 117 10.34 -8.31 -15.98
C PHE A 117 10.86 -8.07 -17.41
N GLY A 118 10.14 -7.31 -18.23
CA GLY A 118 10.57 -6.95 -19.58
C GLY A 118 11.90 -6.19 -19.58
N LEU A 119 12.06 -5.20 -18.69
CA LEU A 119 13.33 -4.50 -18.50
C LEU A 119 14.45 -5.46 -18.07
N ALA A 120 14.18 -6.31 -17.08
CA ALA A 120 15.15 -7.28 -16.60
C ALA A 120 15.59 -8.29 -17.68
N GLN A 121 14.66 -8.71 -18.56
CA GLN A 121 14.96 -9.60 -19.69
C GLN A 121 15.83 -8.93 -20.76
N ALA A 122 15.49 -7.70 -21.14
CA ALA A 122 16.29 -6.90 -22.09
C ALA A 122 17.74 -6.72 -21.59
N ASN A 123 17.89 -6.49 -20.29
CA ASN A 123 19.21 -6.35 -19.64
C ASN A 123 20.00 -7.67 -19.54
N SER A 124 19.31 -8.81 -19.57
CA SER A 124 19.94 -10.14 -19.47
C SER A 124 20.46 -10.70 -20.80
N GLY A 125 20.41 -9.91 -21.89
CA GLY A 125 20.88 -10.32 -23.21
C GLY A 125 19.93 -11.26 -23.97
N PHE A 126 18.74 -11.55 -23.41
CA PHE A 126 17.66 -12.23 -24.13
C PHE A 126 16.90 -11.20 -25.00
N SER A 127 17.57 -10.68 -26.02
CA SER A 127 16.92 -9.82 -27.03
C SER A 127 16.24 -10.71 -28.07
N ARG A 128 14.90 -10.80 -28.01
CA ARG A 128 14.10 -11.05 -29.21
C ARG A 128 13.80 -9.69 -29.81
N GLU A 129 14.59 -9.31 -30.81
CA GLU A 129 14.32 -8.30 -31.85
C GLU A 129 13.29 -7.22 -31.47
N THR A 130 13.74 -6.15 -30.81
CA THR A 130 13.10 -4.84 -30.91
C THR A 130 14.18 -3.75 -30.88
N ASP A 131 14.10 -2.80 -31.81
CA ASP A 131 15.03 -1.68 -32.05
C ASP A 131 15.05 -0.64 -30.91
N ILE A 132 15.28 -1.07 -29.68
CA ILE A 132 15.59 -0.18 -28.57
C ILE A 132 17.09 -0.30 -28.34
N ALA A 133 17.83 0.73 -28.77
CA ALA A 133 19.27 0.81 -28.57
C ALA A 133 19.61 0.50 -27.10
N PRO A 134 20.57 -0.39 -26.81
CA PRO A 134 20.95 -0.70 -25.45
C PRO A 134 21.47 0.60 -24.83
N ALA A 135 20.81 1.04 -23.76
CA ALA A 135 21.29 2.18 -22.99
C ALA A 135 22.67 1.81 -22.44
N SER A 136 23.71 2.38 -23.06
CA SER A 136 25.06 2.37 -22.56
C SER A 136 25.08 3.16 -21.26
N ASP A 137 25.16 2.47 -20.14
CA ASP A 137 26.07 2.77 -19.05
C ASP A 137 26.08 1.59 -18.08
N ALA A 138 27.27 1.07 -17.82
CA ALA A 138 27.54 -0.13 -17.04
C ALA A 138 27.37 0.07 -15.53
N ASP A 139 26.22 0.60 -15.11
CA ASP A 139 25.73 0.50 -13.74
C ASP A 139 24.89 -0.78 -13.64
N GLY A 140 25.39 -1.76 -12.87
CA GLY A 140 24.81 -3.11 -12.78
C GLY A 140 23.28 -3.15 -12.77
N LEU A 141 22.72 -3.62 -13.88
CA LEU A 141 21.28 -3.74 -14.11
C LEU A 141 20.70 -4.87 -13.23
N PHE A 142 19.43 -4.71 -12.79
CA PHE A 142 18.73 -5.80 -12.10
C PHE A 142 18.26 -6.87 -13.09
N CYS A 143 18.23 -8.11 -12.63
CA CYS A 143 17.87 -9.29 -13.42
C CYS A 143 16.49 -9.85 -13.03
N THR A 144 16.03 -10.86 -13.76
CA THR A 144 14.70 -11.48 -13.52
C THR A 144 14.59 -12.08 -12.12
N LYS A 145 15.69 -12.60 -11.56
CA LYS A 145 15.74 -13.13 -10.18
C LYS A 145 15.47 -12.05 -9.14
N ASP A 146 15.97 -10.82 -9.36
CA ASP A 146 15.70 -9.69 -8.47
C ASP A 146 14.21 -9.35 -8.49
N VAL A 147 13.60 -9.28 -9.69
CA VAL A 147 12.17 -9.00 -9.86
C VAL A 147 11.31 -10.08 -9.20
N GLU A 148 11.68 -11.35 -9.32
CA GLU A 148 11.00 -12.46 -8.63
C GLU A 148 11.12 -12.37 -7.11
N ALA A 149 12.29 -11.97 -6.60
CA ALA A 149 12.49 -11.77 -5.17
C ALA A 149 11.63 -10.61 -4.63
N TRP A 150 11.63 -9.45 -5.30
CA TRP A 150 10.78 -8.32 -4.94
C TRP A 150 9.30 -8.67 -5.00
N ARG A 151 8.85 -9.33 -6.08
CA ARG A 151 7.46 -9.73 -6.22
C ARG A 151 7.01 -10.66 -5.10
N ARG A 152 7.83 -11.65 -4.71
CA ARG A 152 7.52 -12.57 -3.60
C ARG A 152 7.44 -11.87 -2.25
N ASN A 153 8.31 -10.89 -2.03
CA ASN A 153 8.38 -10.15 -0.78
C ASN A 153 7.44 -8.95 -0.73
N SER A 154 6.83 -8.59 -1.86
CA SER A 154 6.00 -7.40 -1.99
C SER A 154 4.79 -7.42 -1.07
N MET A 155 4.39 -6.23 -0.65
CA MET A 155 3.21 -6.00 0.16
C MET A 155 2.08 -5.49 -0.72
N SER A 156 0.90 -6.09 -0.61
CA SER A 156 -0.28 -5.68 -1.37
C SER A 156 -0.71 -4.25 -1.03
N ALA A 157 -1.34 -3.57 -1.98
CA ALA A 157 -1.87 -2.21 -1.76
C ALA A 157 -2.84 -2.17 -0.57
N LYS A 158 -3.63 -3.22 -0.36
CA LYS A 158 -4.51 -3.37 0.81
C LYS A 158 -3.77 -3.37 2.12
N HIS A 159 -2.75 -4.21 2.23
CA HIS A 159 -2.02 -4.34 3.49
C HIS A 159 -1.32 -3.03 3.82
N ALA A 160 -0.70 -2.40 2.81
CA ALA A 160 -0.12 -1.07 2.94
C ALA A 160 -1.18 -0.02 3.36
N TRP A 161 -2.38 -0.06 2.79
CA TRP A 161 -3.46 0.86 3.17
C TRP A 161 -3.93 0.62 4.59
N GLN A 162 -4.04 -0.64 5.05
CA GLN A 162 -4.41 -0.94 6.42
C GLN A 162 -3.38 -0.41 7.42
N LEU A 163 -2.08 -0.53 7.12
CA LEU A 163 -1.01 0.06 7.94
C LEU A 163 -1.12 1.58 8.06
N VAL A 164 -1.58 2.27 7.01
CA VAL A 164 -1.80 3.72 7.01
C VAL A 164 -3.11 4.10 7.71
N ALA A 165 -4.21 3.44 7.35
CA ALA A 165 -5.56 3.87 7.74
C ALA A 165 -5.96 3.42 9.14
N TYR A 166 -5.50 2.25 9.61
CA TYR A 166 -5.96 1.68 10.87
C TYR A 166 -5.54 2.53 12.08
N PRO A 167 -4.29 3.02 12.17
CA PRO A 167 -3.90 3.91 13.26
C PRO A 167 -4.76 5.19 13.29
N LEU A 168 -5.06 5.77 12.13
CA LEU A 168 -5.89 6.98 12.02
C LEU A 168 -7.32 6.73 12.50
N LEU A 169 -7.94 5.65 12.02
CA LEU A 169 -9.30 5.27 12.44
C LEU A 169 -9.36 4.90 13.92
N SER A 170 -8.35 4.20 14.44
CA SER A 170 -8.28 3.81 15.86
C SER A 170 -8.20 5.04 16.76
N ALA A 171 -7.38 6.02 16.38
CA ALA A 171 -7.24 7.27 17.11
C ALA A 171 -8.57 8.06 17.14
N VAL A 172 -9.26 8.14 16.00
CA VAL A 172 -10.50 8.92 15.88
C VAL A 172 -11.69 8.24 16.57
N LEU A 173 -11.84 6.92 16.40
CA LEU A 173 -12.94 6.15 16.98
C LEU A 173 -12.71 5.80 18.47
N LYS A 174 -11.53 6.12 19.01
CA LYS A 174 -11.15 5.83 20.41
C LYS A 174 -11.31 4.35 20.80
N VAL A 175 -11.06 3.45 19.85
CA VAL A 175 -11.07 2.00 20.08
C VAL A 175 -9.65 1.49 20.26
N GLY A 176 -9.47 0.53 21.17
CA GLY A 176 -8.17 -0.15 21.34
C GLY A 176 -7.73 -0.77 20.02
N ASN A 177 -6.42 -0.64 19.72
CA ASN A 177 -5.75 -0.97 18.45
C ASN A 177 -6.62 -1.80 17.48
N LEU A 178 -7.12 -1.16 16.42
CA LEU A 178 -7.63 -1.84 15.23
C LEU A 178 -6.56 -2.82 14.74
N LYS A 179 -6.70 -4.11 15.07
CA LYS A 179 -5.73 -5.13 14.67
C LYS A 179 -5.97 -5.53 13.23
N LEU A 180 -4.86 -5.68 12.48
CA LEU A 180 -4.83 -6.43 11.23
C LEU A 180 -5.28 -7.87 11.54
N ALA A 181 -6.54 -8.20 11.24
CA ALA A 181 -6.91 -9.61 11.19
C ALA A 181 -6.27 -10.23 9.95
N ASN A 182 -5.19 -10.98 10.14
CA ASN A 182 -4.76 -11.94 9.14
C ASN A 182 -5.86 -12.99 9.02
N VAL A 183 -6.51 -13.06 7.85
CA VAL A 183 -7.40 -14.17 7.51
C VAL A 183 -6.52 -15.41 7.40
N GLY A 184 -6.36 -16.14 8.50
CA GLY A 184 -5.48 -17.31 8.59
C GLY A 184 -5.25 -17.86 10.00
N SER A 185 -5.50 -17.10 11.06
CA SER A 185 -5.42 -17.62 12.44
C SER A 185 -6.81 -17.68 13.06
N SER A 186 -7.28 -18.90 13.31
CA SER A 186 -8.42 -19.19 14.18
C SER A 186 -8.32 -18.38 15.47
N LEU A 187 -9.38 -17.61 15.76
CA LEU A 187 -9.58 -16.97 17.07
C LEU A 187 -9.48 -18.05 18.17
N PRO A 188 -8.71 -17.85 19.26
CA PRO A 188 -9.04 -18.55 20.48
C PRO A 188 -10.31 -17.91 21.02
N CYS A 189 -11.43 -18.63 20.91
CA CYS A 189 -12.55 -18.44 21.80
C CYS A 189 -12.00 -18.61 23.23
N SER A 190 -12.08 -17.58 24.05
CA SER A 190 -11.97 -17.74 25.50
C SER A 190 -13.15 -17.02 26.14
N PRO A 191 -13.91 -17.70 26.99
CA PRO A 191 -15.15 -17.20 27.53
C PRO A 191 -14.90 -16.11 28.56
N THR A 192 -15.72 -15.08 28.48
CA THR A 192 -15.87 -14.00 29.46
C THR A 192 -16.14 -14.57 30.84
N THR A 193 -15.23 -14.37 31.80
CA THR A 193 -15.56 -14.47 33.22
C THR A 193 -16.30 -13.20 33.61
N ILE A 194 -17.60 -13.34 33.88
CA ILE A 194 -18.41 -12.34 34.56
C ILE A 194 -17.97 -12.34 36.03
N LEU A 195 -17.49 -11.21 36.55
CA LEU A 195 -17.39 -10.98 37.99
C LEU A 195 -18.48 -9.99 38.39
N SER A 196 -19.39 -10.51 39.21
CA SER A 196 -20.35 -9.81 40.07
C SER A 196 -19.65 -9.10 41.22
#